data_AF-A0A1G0SV93-F1
#
_entry.id   AF-A0A1G0SV93-F1
#
_cell.length_a   1.000
_cell.length_b   1.000
_cell.length_c   1.000
_cell.angle_alpha   90.00
_cell.angle_beta   90.00
_cell.angle_gamma   90.00
#
_symmetry.space_group_name_H-M   'P 1'
#
loop_
_entity.id
_entity.type
_entity.pdbx_description
1 polymer ?
#
loop_
_entity_poly.entity_id
_entity_poly.type
_entity_poly.pdbx_seq_one_letter_code
_entity_poly.pdbx_strand_id
1 'polypeptide(L)'
;MFETSTRRWTVRELMRVAIEHLQQRGVDESRLSVELLLADALKCPRIRLYTNFDVPVTAAELGTFRTLMQRRLHGEPVQYIVGSTHFMGLEFRVDPRTLIPRPETETLVEAVIMWANDRQEERPPSLIDIGTGCGNIAVSSAKLVRRLQAVAVDISEPALDVARSNVQLHGVGDHVACRVWDIYSDPPADVLGRFDAVVSNPPYIALVEWEGLQREVRDHEPQRALTDGGDGYRALRRIIDIGPSLLRNGGPVMLEVGDGQAEEIIRVMRRAGYENVIAKPDLQGTYRVVSGTIVRRNG
;
A
#
# COMPACT_ATOMS: atom_id res chain seq x y z
N MET A 1 10.03 6.45 31.91
CA MET A 1 8.62 6.63 31.54
C MET A 1 7.69 5.75 32.37
N PHE A 2 7.97 4.45 32.49
CA PHE A 2 7.26 3.58 33.43
C PHE A 2 8.28 3.12 34.47
N GLU A 3 8.06 3.36 35.76
CA GLU A 3 8.93 2.82 36.79
C GLU A 3 8.62 1.34 37.00
N THR A 4 9.65 0.53 37.25
CA THR A 4 9.55 -0.86 37.71
C THR A 4 9.24 -0.96 39.21
N SER A 5 8.92 0.17 39.85
CA SER A 5 8.42 0.23 41.23
C SER A 5 7.14 -0.58 41.37
N THR A 6 6.81 -1.00 42.59
CA THR A 6 5.68 -1.84 43.05
C THR A 6 4.27 -1.43 42.60
N ARG A 7 4.16 -0.43 41.73
CA ARG A 7 2.94 0.03 41.07
C ARG A 7 2.43 -1.01 40.06
N ARG A 8 1.21 -1.49 40.30
CA ARG A 8 0.46 -2.29 39.31
C ARG A 8 -0.13 -1.35 38.27
N TRP A 9 0.28 -1.52 37.01
CA TRP A 9 -0.30 -0.81 35.88
C TRP A 9 -1.54 -1.55 35.39
N THR A 10 -2.62 -0.83 35.13
CA THR A 10 -3.78 -1.35 34.38
C THR A 10 -3.68 -0.94 32.92
N VAL A 11 -4.40 -1.64 32.04
CA VAL A 11 -4.51 -1.27 30.62
C VAL A 11 -4.95 0.19 30.46
N ARG A 12 -5.96 0.61 31.22
CA ARG A 12 -6.49 1.98 31.21
C ARG A 12 -5.43 3.03 31.56
N GLU A 13 -4.72 2.82 32.66
CA GLU A 13 -3.68 3.76 33.11
C GLU A 13 -2.53 3.84 32.11
N LEU A 14 -2.11 2.69 31.59
CA LEU A 14 -0.99 2.59 30.66
C LEU A 14 -1.33 3.28 29.32
N MET A 15 -2.54 3.05 28.79
CA MET A 15 -3.02 3.74 27.59
C MET A 15 -3.03 5.25 27.78
N ARG A 16 -3.64 5.74 28.87
CA ARG A 16 -3.74 7.19 29.14
C ARG A 16 -2.35 7.85 29.16
N VAL A 17 -1.42 7.31 29.96
CA VAL A 17 -0.08 7.89 30.11
C VAL A 17 0.73 7.79 28.82
N ALA A 18 0.64 6.69 28.08
CA ALA A 18 1.37 6.52 26.83
C ALA A 18 0.84 7.46 25.74
N ILE A 19 -0.47 7.66 25.64
CA ILE A 19 -1.09 8.56 24.66
C ILE A 19 -0.66 10.00 24.93
N GLU A 20 -0.81 10.46 26.18
CA GLU A 20 -0.39 11.81 26.59
C GLU A 20 1.08 12.08 26.25
N HIS A 21 1.94 11.07 26.41
CA HIS A 21 3.36 11.20 26.12
C HIS A 21 3.69 11.28 24.63
N LEU A 22 3.04 10.47 23.79
CA LEU A 22 3.21 10.57 22.33
C LEU A 22 2.72 11.94 21.83
N GLN A 23 1.58 12.42 22.36
CA GLN A 23 1.03 13.74 22.01
C GLN A 23 1.98 14.88 22.40
N GLN A 24 2.55 14.84 23.61
CA GLN A 24 3.54 15.83 24.06
C GLN A 24 4.82 15.85 23.20
N ARG A 25 5.10 14.75 22.49
CA ARG A 25 6.24 14.63 21.56
C ARG A 25 5.86 14.93 20.11
N GLY A 26 4.62 15.32 19.84
CA GLY A 26 4.13 15.63 18.50
C GLY A 26 4.04 14.42 17.58
N VAL A 27 3.86 13.22 18.13
CA VAL A 27 3.68 12.00 17.33
C VAL A 27 2.22 11.92 16.87
N ASP A 28 2.01 11.89 15.56
CA ASP A 28 0.70 11.75 14.96
C ASP A 28 0.06 10.39 15.29
N GLU A 29 -1.27 10.33 15.23
CA GLU A 29 -2.06 9.13 15.52
C GLU A 29 -1.73 8.46 16.88
N SER A 30 -1.30 9.27 17.87
CA SER A 30 -0.84 8.82 19.19
C SER A 30 -1.72 7.74 19.84
N ARG A 31 -3.05 7.93 19.77
CA ARG A 31 -4.02 6.97 20.33
C ARG A 31 -3.97 5.62 19.61
N LEU A 32 -4.09 5.63 18.29
CA LEU A 32 -4.04 4.41 17.49
C LEU A 32 -2.69 3.70 17.67
N SER A 33 -1.60 4.46 17.69
CA SER A 33 -0.26 3.94 17.95
C SER A 33 -0.21 3.17 19.27
N VAL A 34 -0.62 3.79 20.38
CA VAL A 34 -0.61 3.13 21.69
C VAL A 34 -1.49 1.89 21.73
N GLU A 35 -2.68 1.95 21.12
CA GLU A 35 -3.59 0.81 21.09
C GLU A 35 -3.01 -0.38 20.33
N LEU A 36 -2.37 -0.15 19.18
CA LEU A 36 -1.75 -1.21 18.40
C LEU A 36 -0.53 -1.80 19.12
N LEU A 37 0.36 -0.97 19.66
CA LEU A 37 1.55 -1.44 20.38
C LEU A 37 1.19 -2.19 21.66
N LEU A 38 0.17 -1.74 22.38
CA LEU A 38 -0.28 -2.41 23.60
C LEU A 38 -0.99 -3.72 23.29
N ALA A 39 -1.85 -3.75 22.27
CA ALA A 39 -2.49 -4.98 21.80
C ALA A 39 -1.43 -6.02 21.38
N ASP A 40 -0.39 -5.61 20.66
CA ASP A 40 0.72 -6.49 20.30
C ASP A 40 1.49 -7.00 21.52
N ALA A 41 1.81 -6.11 22.48
CA ALA A 41 2.53 -6.49 23.70
C ALA A 41 1.76 -7.52 24.55
N LEU A 42 0.43 -7.40 24.61
CA LEU A 42 -0.47 -8.30 25.34
C LEU A 42 -0.93 -9.50 24.50
N LYS A 43 -0.53 -9.58 23.22
CA LYS A 43 -0.95 -10.61 22.26
C LYS A 43 -2.47 -10.80 22.24
N CYS A 44 -3.21 -9.69 22.19
CA CYS A 44 -4.67 -9.72 22.17
C CYS A 44 -5.26 -8.80 21.09
N PRO A 45 -6.50 -9.04 20.64
CA PRO A 45 -7.19 -8.13 19.74
C PRO A 45 -7.40 -6.75 20.38
N ARG A 46 -7.31 -5.68 19.58
CA ARG A 46 -7.47 -4.29 20.05
C ARG A 46 -8.75 -4.07 20.88
N ILE A 47 -9.85 -4.71 20.51
CA ILE A 47 -11.12 -4.61 21.23
C ILE A 47 -11.02 -5.09 22.70
N ARG A 48 -10.14 -6.05 22.99
CA ARG A 48 -9.96 -6.53 24.38
C ARG A 48 -9.35 -5.47 25.30
N LEU A 49 -8.62 -4.49 24.78
CA LEU A 49 -8.10 -3.39 25.59
C LEU A 49 -9.23 -2.61 26.26
N TYR A 50 -10.38 -2.49 25.58
CA TYR A 50 -11.55 -1.77 26.06
C TYR A 50 -12.44 -2.58 27.00
N THR A 51 -12.53 -3.89 26.79
CA THR A 51 -13.33 -4.76 27.67
C THR A 51 -12.60 -5.10 28.98
N ASN A 52 -11.27 -4.96 29.00
CA ASN A 52 -10.40 -5.38 30.10
C ASN A 52 -9.60 -4.23 30.71
N PHE A 53 -10.17 -3.01 30.75
CA PHE A 53 -9.47 -1.81 31.17
C PHE A 53 -8.76 -1.91 32.53
N ASP A 54 -9.36 -2.64 33.47
CA ASP A 54 -8.88 -2.72 34.85
C ASP A 54 -8.03 -3.99 35.08
N VAL A 55 -7.75 -4.78 34.03
CA VAL A 55 -6.85 -5.92 34.11
C VAL A 55 -5.41 -5.42 34.30
N PRO A 56 -4.68 -5.94 35.31
CA PRO A 56 -3.28 -5.60 35.51
C PRO A 56 -2.41 -6.09 34.35
N VAL A 57 -1.47 -5.26 33.92
CA VAL A 57 -0.42 -5.61 32.96
C VAL A 57 0.75 -6.22 33.71
N THR A 58 1.22 -7.39 33.25
CA THR A 58 2.38 -8.06 33.84
C THR A 58 3.67 -7.29 33.59
N ALA A 59 4.70 -7.54 34.39
CA ALA A 59 6.01 -6.91 34.19
C ALA A 59 6.63 -7.24 32.82
N ALA A 60 6.40 -8.46 32.31
CA ALA A 60 6.88 -8.88 31.00
C ALA A 60 6.18 -8.13 29.86
N GLU A 61 4.84 -8.05 29.88
CA GLU A 61 4.05 -7.29 28.91
C GLU A 61 4.41 -5.80 28.93
N LEU A 62 4.58 -5.21 30.11
CA LEU A 62 5.03 -3.83 30.26
C LEU A 62 6.44 -3.64 29.68
N GLY A 63 7.34 -4.60 29.87
CA GLY A 63 8.67 -4.62 29.27
C GLY A 63 8.62 -4.61 27.74
N THR A 64 7.80 -5.48 27.15
CA THR A 64 7.58 -5.53 25.69
C THR A 64 6.99 -4.19 25.20
N PHE A 65 5.90 -3.72 25.79
CA PHE A 65 5.25 -2.46 25.41
C PHE A 65 6.21 -1.28 25.45
N ARG A 66 7.09 -1.22 26.44
CA ARG A 66 8.13 -0.19 26.55
C ARG A 66 9.08 -0.19 25.37
N THR A 67 9.58 -1.36 24.99
CA THR A 67 10.49 -1.50 23.85
C THR A 67 9.80 -1.02 22.56
N LEU A 68 8.54 -1.41 22.35
CA LEU A 68 7.76 -0.98 21.20
C LEU A 68 7.51 0.54 21.20
N MET A 69 7.16 1.11 22.36
CA MET A 69 6.99 2.56 22.52
C MET A 69 8.28 3.35 22.25
N GLN A 70 9.45 2.81 22.63
CA GLN A 70 10.72 3.46 22.31
C GLN A 70 10.95 3.52 20.80
N ARG A 71 10.69 2.45 20.06
CA ARG A 71 10.77 2.46 18.59
C ARG A 71 9.86 3.54 17.98
N ARG A 72 8.61 3.62 18.45
CA ARG A 72 7.65 4.63 18.00
C ARG A 72 8.12 6.06 18.26
N LEU A 73 8.65 6.32 19.46
CA LEU A 73 9.20 7.63 19.84
C LEU A 73 10.42 8.04 19.00
N HIS A 74 11.14 7.09 18.41
CA HIS A 74 12.25 7.39 17.50
C HIS A 74 11.78 7.72 16.07
N GLY A 75 10.48 7.62 15.79
CA GLY A 75 9.88 7.94 14.50
C GLY A 75 9.53 6.71 13.65
N GLU A 76 9.75 5.49 14.15
CA GLU A 76 9.42 4.30 13.38
C GLU A 76 7.89 4.15 13.24
N PRO A 77 7.35 3.96 12.01
CA PRO A 77 5.92 3.77 11.79
C PRO A 77 5.35 2.63 12.65
N VAL A 78 4.17 2.85 13.25
CA VAL A 78 3.54 1.84 14.13
C VAL A 78 3.33 0.50 13.41
N GLN A 79 3.02 0.55 12.12
CA GLN A 79 2.77 -0.61 11.26
C GLN A 79 4.02 -1.48 11.11
N TYR A 80 5.22 -0.90 11.01
CA TYR A 80 6.47 -1.66 10.99
C TYR A 80 6.86 -2.20 12.36
N ILE A 81 6.47 -1.50 13.43
CA ILE A 81 6.72 -1.98 14.79
C ILE A 81 5.87 -3.22 15.08
N VAL A 82 4.59 -3.22 14.71
CA VAL A 82 3.67 -4.36 14.87
C VAL A 82 3.80 -5.40 13.75
N GLY A 83 4.36 -5.01 12.60
CA GLY A 83 4.59 -5.87 11.43
C GLY A 83 3.36 -6.08 10.53
N SER A 84 2.27 -5.33 10.73
CA SER A 84 1.06 -5.43 9.93
C SER A 84 0.29 -4.11 9.78
N THR A 85 -0.56 -4.04 8.77
CA THR A 85 -1.56 -2.98 8.57
C THR A 85 -2.84 -3.56 7.97
N HIS A 86 -3.94 -2.79 7.98
CA HIS A 86 -5.18 -3.16 7.31
C HIS A 86 -5.33 -2.39 5.99
N PHE A 87 -5.81 -3.07 4.96
CA PHE A 87 -6.10 -2.52 3.64
C PHE A 87 -7.21 -3.35 2.97
N MET A 88 -8.23 -2.71 2.41
CA MET A 88 -9.41 -3.37 1.81
C MET A 88 -10.09 -4.37 2.76
N GLY A 89 -10.09 -4.09 4.07
CA GLY A 89 -10.61 -4.98 5.11
C GLY A 89 -9.77 -6.25 5.36
N LEU A 90 -8.60 -6.36 4.74
CA LEU A 90 -7.66 -7.47 4.90
C LEU A 90 -6.44 -7.01 5.71
N GLU A 91 -5.85 -7.91 6.50
CA GLU A 91 -4.58 -7.65 7.18
C GLU A 91 -3.40 -8.00 6.26
N PHE A 92 -2.43 -7.10 6.13
CA PHE A 92 -1.20 -7.29 5.36
C PHE A 92 0.01 -7.22 6.27
N ARG A 93 0.95 -8.15 6.10
CA ARG A 93 2.29 -8.03 6.66
C ARG A 93 3.04 -6.92 5.94
N VAL A 94 3.71 -6.07 6.72
CA VAL A 94 4.53 -4.97 6.21
C VAL A 94 5.78 -4.80 7.06
N ASP A 95 6.86 -4.37 6.42
CA ASP A 95 8.11 -4.03 7.07
C ASP A 95 8.88 -3.00 6.19
N PRO A 96 10.04 -2.48 6.64
CA PRO A 96 10.78 -1.44 5.93
C PRO A 96 11.26 -1.79 4.51
N ARG A 97 10.96 -2.99 3.98
CA ARG A 97 11.24 -3.36 2.58
C ARG A 97 10.17 -2.85 1.60
N THR A 98 9.00 -2.45 2.07
CA THR A 98 7.82 -2.09 1.25
C THR A 98 7.18 -0.80 1.74
N LEU A 99 6.49 -0.05 0.86
CA LEU A 99 5.60 1.03 1.30
C LEU A 99 4.47 0.48 2.18
N ILE A 100 4.10 1.21 3.23
CA ILE A 100 2.89 0.90 4.00
C ILE A 100 1.66 1.24 3.13
N PRO A 101 0.74 0.29 2.86
CA PRO A 101 -0.51 0.56 2.16
C PRO A 101 -1.24 1.81 2.68
N ARG A 102 -1.64 2.67 1.75
CA ARG A 102 -2.37 3.91 2.06
C ARG A 102 -3.87 3.73 1.83
N PRO A 103 -4.72 4.38 2.63
CA PRO A 103 -6.18 4.36 2.41
C PRO A 103 -6.57 4.86 1.01
N GLU A 104 -5.86 5.85 0.48
CA GLU A 104 -6.11 6.40 -0.85
C GLU A 104 -5.99 5.33 -1.96
N THR A 105 -5.06 4.39 -1.80
CA THR A 105 -4.85 3.26 -2.72
C THR A 105 -6.03 2.29 -2.77
N GLU A 106 -6.93 2.29 -1.77
CA GLU A 106 -8.17 1.52 -1.83
C GLU A 106 -9.04 1.97 -3.02
N THR A 107 -9.02 3.27 -3.36
CA THR A 107 -9.73 3.83 -4.52
C THR A 107 -9.32 3.16 -5.84
N LEU A 108 -8.03 2.78 -5.96
CA LEU A 108 -7.49 2.09 -7.12
C LEU A 108 -8.01 0.65 -7.20
N VAL A 109 -8.02 -0.07 -6.08
CA VAL A 109 -8.57 -1.44 -6.02
C VAL A 109 -10.07 -1.45 -6.26
N GLU A 110 -10.81 -0.47 -5.75
CA GLU A 110 -12.23 -0.29 -6.08
C GLU A 110 -12.44 -0.09 -7.59
N ALA A 111 -11.60 0.71 -8.25
CA ALA A 111 -11.68 0.89 -9.69
C ALA A 111 -11.43 -0.42 -10.45
N VAL A 112 -10.48 -1.24 -9.99
CA VAL A 112 -10.25 -2.60 -10.51
C VAL A 112 -11.48 -3.49 -10.32
N ILE A 113 -12.09 -3.48 -9.14
CA ILE A 113 -13.29 -4.29 -8.85
C ILE A 113 -14.45 -3.88 -9.75
N MET A 114 -14.72 -2.57 -9.88
CA MET A 114 -15.78 -2.05 -10.76
C MET A 114 -15.55 -2.49 -12.20
N TRP A 115 -14.37 -2.22 -12.75
CA TRP A 115 -14.01 -2.65 -14.09
C TRP A 115 -14.15 -4.16 -14.27
N ALA A 116 -13.69 -4.95 -13.30
CA ALA A 116 -13.73 -6.40 -13.41
C ALA A 116 -15.15 -6.96 -13.42
N ASN A 117 -16.07 -6.34 -12.65
CA ASN A 117 -17.48 -6.73 -12.58
C ASN A 117 -18.28 -6.30 -13.82
N ASP A 118 -17.89 -5.21 -14.48
CA ASP A 118 -18.54 -4.73 -15.70
C ASP A 118 -18.17 -5.55 -16.95
N ARG A 119 -17.10 -6.36 -16.86
CA ARG A 119 -16.66 -7.26 -17.94
C ARG A 119 -17.74 -8.29 -18.26
N GLN A 120 -18.12 -8.37 -19.54
CA GLN A 120 -19.04 -9.37 -20.08
C GLN A 120 -18.35 -10.68 -20.49
N GLU A 121 -17.02 -10.76 -20.35
CA GLU A 121 -16.23 -11.91 -20.79
C GLU A 121 -16.30 -13.05 -19.75
N GLU A 122 -16.53 -14.29 -20.20
CA GLU A 122 -16.58 -15.46 -19.31
C GLU A 122 -15.22 -15.86 -18.73
N ARG A 123 -14.13 -15.47 -19.40
CA ARG A 123 -12.78 -15.77 -18.94
C ARG A 123 -12.42 -14.89 -17.73
N PRO A 124 -11.66 -15.43 -16.77
CA PRO A 124 -11.23 -14.63 -15.63
C PRO A 124 -10.46 -13.38 -16.06
N PRO A 125 -10.68 -12.21 -15.41
CA PRO A 125 -9.87 -11.03 -15.63
C PRO A 125 -8.41 -11.33 -15.29
N SER A 126 -7.48 -10.83 -16.10
CA SER A 126 -6.06 -10.87 -15.77
C SER A 126 -5.46 -9.47 -15.69
N LEU A 127 -4.67 -9.17 -14.66
CA LEU A 127 -3.98 -7.89 -14.52
C LEU A 127 -2.50 -8.06 -14.21
N ILE A 128 -1.73 -7.00 -14.48
CA ILE A 128 -0.38 -6.82 -13.96
C ILE A 128 -0.38 -5.64 -12.98
N ASP A 129 0.13 -5.87 -11.79
CA ASP A 129 0.31 -4.88 -10.73
C ASP A 129 1.79 -4.48 -10.68
N ILE A 130 2.09 -3.28 -11.16
CA ILE A 130 3.44 -2.75 -11.30
C ILE A 130 3.85 -1.98 -10.05
N GLY A 131 4.99 -2.36 -9.45
CA GLY A 131 5.44 -1.76 -8.19
C GLY A 131 4.62 -2.29 -7.02
N THR A 132 4.36 -3.59 -7.00
CA THR A 132 3.39 -4.24 -6.10
C THR A 132 3.71 -4.05 -4.61
N GLY A 133 4.96 -3.77 -4.25
CA GLY A 133 5.37 -3.58 -2.86
C GLY A 133 5.04 -4.81 -2.00
N CYS A 134 4.17 -4.62 -1.00
CA CYS A 134 3.70 -5.72 -0.14
C CYS A 134 2.57 -6.57 -0.76
N GLY A 135 2.19 -6.30 -2.02
CA GLY A 135 1.17 -7.03 -2.75
C GLY A 135 -0.27 -6.57 -2.49
N ASN A 136 -0.48 -5.42 -1.84
CA ASN A 136 -1.81 -5.02 -1.37
C ASN A 136 -2.83 -4.84 -2.51
N ILE A 137 -2.43 -4.33 -3.67
CA ILE A 137 -3.31 -4.19 -4.84
C ILE A 137 -3.63 -5.56 -5.45
N ALA A 138 -2.62 -6.34 -5.83
CA ALA A 138 -2.80 -7.65 -6.46
C ALA A 138 -3.57 -8.65 -5.58
N VAL A 139 -3.20 -8.76 -4.30
CA VAL A 139 -3.83 -9.68 -3.34
C VAL A 139 -5.27 -9.29 -3.06
N SER A 140 -5.54 -8.00 -2.82
CA SER A 140 -6.93 -7.55 -2.58
C SER A 140 -7.79 -7.77 -3.81
N SER A 141 -7.27 -7.47 -5.01
CA SER A 141 -7.97 -7.72 -6.27
C SER A 141 -8.31 -9.20 -6.44
N ALA A 142 -7.35 -10.10 -6.20
CA ALA A 142 -7.57 -11.54 -6.29
C ALA A 142 -8.53 -12.08 -5.21
N LYS A 143 -8.57 -11.45 -4.04
CA LYS A 143 -9.49 -11.81 -2.95
C LYS A 143 -10.92 -11.37 -3.20
N LEU A 144 -11.11 -10.19 -3.79
CA LEU A 144 -12.41 -9.54 -3.90
C LEU A 144 -13.07 -9.74 -5.27
N VAL A 145 -12.30 -10.07 -6.31
CA VAL A 145 -12.81 -10.34 -7.65
C VAL A 145 -12.74 -11.83 -7.96
N ARG A 146 -13.88 -12.41 -8.35
CA ARG A 146 -14.00 -13.84 -8.64
C ARG A 146 -13.03 -14.28 -9.73
N ARG A 147 -12.17 -15.25 -9.39
CA ARG A 147 -11.22 -15.93 -10.29
C ARG A 147 -10.13 -15.02 -10.90
N LEU A 148 -10.04 -13.75 -10.50
CA LEU A 148 -9.06 -12.81 -11.05
C LEU A 148 -7.63 -13.38 -10.94
N GLN A 149 -6.85 -13.16 -11.99
CA GLN A 149 -5.45 -13.55 -12.09
C GLN A 149 -4.57 -12.30 -12.08
N ALA A 150 -3.58 -12.24 -11.20
CA ALA A 150 -2.67 -11.11 -11.10
C ALA A 150 -1.22 -11.56 -11.25
N VAL A 151 -0.44 -10.77 -11.97
CA VAL A 151 1.02 -10.82 -11.90
C VAL A 151 1.49 -9.57 -11.16
N ALA A 152 2.01 -9.78 -9.97
CA ALA A 152 2.56 -8.76 -9.09
C ALA A 152 4.06 -8.60 -9.39
N VAL A 153 4.47 -7.42 -9.87
CA VAL A 153 5.87 -7.15 -10.23
C VAL A 153 6.47 -6.04 -9.39
N ASP A 154 7.74 -6.20 -9.05
CA ASP A 154 8.53 -5.17 -8.39
C ASP A 154 9.99 -5.26 -8.84
N ILE A 155 10.72 -4.15 -8.78
CA ILE A 155 12.17 -4.14 -8.96
C ILE A 155 12.89 -4.71 -7.73
N SER A 156 12.24 -4.68 -6.57
CA SER A 156 12.77 -5.10 -5.29
C SER A 156 12.38 -6.54 -4.95
N GLU A 157 13.30 -7.49 -5.11
CA GLU A 157 13.09 -8.87 -4.62
C GLU A 157 12.76 -8.91 -3.10
N PRO A 158 13.39 -8.10 -2.23
CA PRO A 158 12.99 -8.03 -0.82
C PRO A 158 11.53 -7.57 -0.61
N ALA A 159 10.99 -6.71 -1.48
CA ALA A 159 9.58 -6.33 -1.42
C ALA A 159 8.69 -7.52 -1.85
N LEU A 160 9.09 -8.24 -2.91
CA LEU A 160 8.38 -9.43 -3.37
C LEU A 160 8.35 -10.55 -2.33
N ASP A 161 9.34 -10.67 -1.44
CA ASP A 161 9.28 -11.60 -0.32
C ASP A 161 8.13 -11.28 0.65
N VAL A 162 7.89 -9.98 0.89
CA VAL A 162 6.72 -9.52 1.66
C VAL A 162 5.43 -9.79 0.89
N ALA A 163 5.40 -9.49 -0.42
CA ALA A 163 4.25 -9.80 -1.27
C ALA A 163 3.90 -11.30 -1.27
N ARG A 164 4.87 -12.18 -1.46
CA ARG A 164 4.69 -13.65 -1.40
C ARG A 164 4.17 -14.10 -0.05
N SER A 165 4.65 -13.50 1.04
CA SER A 165 4.14 -13.77 2.39
C SER A 165 2.66 -13.40 2.53
N ASN A 166 2.23 -12.29 1.93
CA ASN A 166 0.83 -11.87 1.91
C ASN A 166 -0.04 -12.70 0.96
N VAL A 167 0.49 -13.12 -0.19
CA VAL A 167 -0.16 -14.08 -1.10
C VAL A 167 -0.47 -15.39 -0.37
N GLN A 168 0.48 -15.90 0.40
CA GLN A 168 0.30 -17.10 1.23
C GLN A 168 -0.69 -16.85 2.38
N LEU A 169 -0.55 -15.74 3.10
CA LEU A 169 -1.44 -15.37 4.22
C LEU A 169 -2.91 -15.35 3.78
N HIS A 170 -3.17 -14.85 2.57
CA HIS A 170 -4.51 -14.73 2.01
C HIS A 170 -4.94 -15.94 1.17
N GLY A 171 -4.11 -16.97 1.02
CA GLY A 171 -4.44 -18.17 0.26
C GLY A 171 -4.79 -17.89 -1.21
N VAL A 172 -4.09 -16.93 -1.84
CA VAL A 172 -4.29 -16.54 -3.25
C VAL A 172 -3.14 -16.97 -4.15
N GLY A 173 -2.36 -17.98 -3.75
CA GLY A 173 -1.20 -18.47 -4.51
C GLY A 173 -1.52 -18.97 -5.92
N ASP A 174 -2.74 -19.49 -6.13
CA ASP A 174 -3.22 -19.93 -7.46
C ASP A 174 -3.70 -18.77 -8.35
N HIS A 175 -3.74 -17.56 -7.80
CA HIS A 175 -4.29 -16.37 -8.43
C HIS A 175 -3.28 -15.22 -8.57
N VAL A 176 -2.21 -15.22 -7.77
CA VAL A 176 -1.23 -14.14 -7.75
C VAL A 176 0.17 -14.71 -7.88
N ALA A 177 0.85 -14.38 -8.98
CA ALA A 177 2.24 -14.70 -9.20
C ALA A 177 3.13 -13.47 -8.94
N CYS A 178 4.20 -13.62 -8.17
CA CYS A 178 5.17 -12.56 -7.90
C CYS A 178 6.42 -12.71 -8.78
N ARG A 179 6.87 -11.62 -9.43
CA ARG A 179 8.03 -11.65 -10.33
C ARG A 179 8.86 -10.38 -10.25
N VAL A 180 10.19 -10.52 -10.25
CA VAL A 180 11.10 -9.38 -10.39
C VAL A 180 11.01 -8.81 -11.80
N TRP A 181 10.77 -7.52 -11.91
CA TRP A 181 10.91 -6.80 -13.17
C TRP A 181 11.17 -5.31 -12.92
N ASP A 182 12.19 -4.77 -13.58
CA ASP A 182 12.43 -3.34 -13.69
C ASP A 182 11.68 -2.79 -14.91
N ILE A 183 10.66 -1.96 -14.68
CA ILE A 183 9.87 -1.36 -15.76
C ILE A 183 10.66 -0.43 -16.67
N TYR A 184 11.86 0.02 -16.26
CA TYR A 184 12.74 0.81 -17.12
C TYR A 184 13.52 -0.06 -18.12
N SER A 185 13.50 -1.38 -17.94
CA SER A 185 13.96 -2.35 -18.93
C SER A 185 12.84 -2.71 -19.93
N ASP A 186 13.19 -3.43 -20.99
CA ASP A 186 12.21 -3.95 -21.93
C ASP A 186 11.24 -4.93 -21.25
N PRO A 187 9.94 -4.92 -21.61
CA PRO A 187 9.00 -5.90 -21.10
C PRO A 187 9.40 -7.32 -21.50
N PRO A 188 9.41 -8.27 -20.56
CA PRO A 188 9.65 -9.67 -20.88
C PRO A 188 8.66 -10.19 -21.94
N ALA A 189 9.14 -11.05 -22.85
CA ALA A 189 8.30 -11.55 -23.94
C ALA A 189 7.03 -12.27 -23.46
N ASP A 190 7.09 -12.88 -22.28
CA ASP A 190 5.98 -13.62 -21.67
C ASP A 190 4.97 -12.73 -20.94
N VAL A 191 5.16 -11.41 -20.87
CA VAL A 191 4.15 -10.45 -20.38
C VAL A 191 3.46 -9.64 -21.48
N LEU A 192 3.97 -9.70 -22.72
CA LEU A 192 3.43 -8.94 -23.85
C LEU A 192 2.04 -9.41 -24.26
N GLY A 193 1.09 -8.48 -24.37
CA GLY A 193 -0.28 -8.71 -24.82
C GLY A 193 -1.07 -9.70 -23.96
N ARG A 194 -0.72 -9.83 -22.67
CA ARG A 194 -1.23 -10.88 -21.78
C ARG A 194 -2.26 -10.43 -20.77
N PHE A 195 -2.40 -9.12 -20.54
CA PHE A 195 -3.22 -8.60 -19.46
C PHE A 195 -4.44 -7.85 -19.97
N ASP A 196 -5.52 -7.95 -19.23
CA ASP A 196 -6.73 -7.17 -19.48
C ASP A 196 -6.65 -5.80 -18.84
N ALA A 197 -5.86 -5.64 -17.78
CA ALA A 197 -5.58 -4.36 -17.15
C ALA A 197 -4.11 -4.25 -16.69
N VAL A 198 -3.60 -3.03 -16.68
CA VAL A 198 -2.35 -2.66 -16.00
C VAL A 198 -2.74 -1.75 -14.84
N VAL A 199 -2.24 -2.07 -13.65
CA VAL A 199 -2.56 -1.34 -12.42
C VAL A 199 -1.25 -0.98 -11.73
N SER A 200 -1.17 0.21 -11.14
CA SER A 200 0.03 0.60 -10.40
C SER A 200 -0.24 1.74 -9.41
N ASN A 201 0.38 1.65 -8.25
CA ASN A 201 0.69 2.80 -7.41
C ASN A 201 2.22 3.05 -7.48
N PRO A 202 2.71 3.78 -8.49
CA PRO A 202 4.13 4.02 -8.65
C PRO A 202 4.61 5.18 -7.75
N PRO A 203 5.93 5.30 -7.51
CA PRO A 203 6.46 6.47 -6.82
C PRO A 203 6.17 7.75 -7.61
N TYR A 204 5.51 8.72 -6.96
CA TYR A 204 5.05 9.95 -7.58
C TYR A 204 5.47 11.23 -6.84
N ILE A 205 6.20 11.12 -5.72
CA ILE A 205 6.67 12.29 -4.96
C ILE A 205 7.87 12.90 -5.67
N ALA A 206 7.81 14.20 -5.99
CA ALA A 206 8.93 14.89 -6.60
C ALA A 206 10.08 15.03 -5.60
N LEU A 207 11.32 15.03 -6.10
CA LEU A 207 12.50 15.12 -5.23
C LEU A 207 12.51 16.42 -4.40
N VAL A 208 11.97 17.50 -4.95
CA VAL A 208 11.87 18.80 -4.26
C VAL A 208 10.94 18.78 -3.03
N GLU A 209 10.03 17.82 -2.96
CA GLU A 209 9.09 17.65 -1.85
C GLU A 209 9.66 16.77 -0.74
N TRP A 210 10.81 16.11 -0.99
CA TRP A 210 11.40 15.11 -0.09
C TRP A 210 11.66 15.63 1.33
N GLU A 211 12.21 16.84 1.46
CA GLU A 211 12.50 17.44 2.77
C GLU A 211 11.23 17.86 3.53
N GLY A 212 10.10 18.02 2.83
CA GLY A 212 8.80 18.34 3.42
C GLY A 212 8.01 17.11 3.89
N LEU A 213 8.48 15.89 3.59
CA LEU A 213 7.81 14.68 4.01
C LEU A 213 7.83 14.52 5.53
N GLN A 214 6.77 13.92 6.07
CA GLN A 214 6.76 13.50 7.46
C GLN A 214 7.99 12.63 7.75
N ARG A 215 8.66 12.93 8.87
CA ARG A 215 9.90 12.27 9.26
C ARG A 215 9.80 10.75 9.25
N GLU A 216 8.66 10.22 9.69
CA GLU A 216 8.41 8.77 9.76
C GLU A 216 8.38 8.12 8.38
N VAL A 217 7.84 8.82 7.39
CA VAL A 217 7.80 8.37 5.99
C VAL A 217 9.20 8.47 5.38
N ARG A 218 9.83 9.64 5.51
CA ARG A 218 11.14 9.94 4.91
C ARG A 218 12.27 9.06 5.45
N ASP A 219 12.29 8.85 6.76
CA ASP A 219 13.40 8.19 7.44
C ASP A 219 13.24 6.66 7.51
N HIS A 220 12.03 6.11 7.34
CA HIS A 220 11.77 4.67 7.54
C HIS A 220 11.16 3.92 6.35
N GLU A 221 10.50 4.59 5.40
CA GLU A 221 9.96 3.91 4.22
C GLU A 221 10.97 3.89 3.07
N PRO A 222 10.94 2.87 2.19
CA PRO A 222 11.87 2.81 1.06
C PRO A 222 11.75 4.04 0.17
N GLN A 223 12.81 4.83 0.05
CA GLN A 223 12.83 6.02 -0.81
C GLN A 223 12.36 5.73 -2.25
N ARG A 224 12.75 4.57 -2.81
CA ARG A 224 12.34 4.13 -4.15
C ARG A 224 10.84 3.88 -4.33
N ALA A 225 10.11 3.66 -3.24
CA ALA A 225 8.66 3.49 -3.28
C ALA A 225 7.92 4.83 -3.18
N LEU A 226 8.63 5.90 -2.79
CA LEU A 226 8.08 7.23 -2.59
C LEU A 226 8.37 8.15 -3.78
N THR A 227 9.63 8.20 -4.22
CA THR A 227 10.10 9.14 -5.25
C THR A 227 10.78 8.43 -6.42
N ASP A 228 10.61 9.00 -7.61
CA ASP A 228 11.33 8.62 -8.82
C ASP A 228 12.71 9.31 -8.92
N GLY A 229 13.08 10.13 -7.93
CA GLY A 229 14.30 10.93 -7.89
C GLY A 229 14.29 12.14 -8.81
N GLY A 230 13.12 12.50 -9.35
CA GLY A 230 12.95 13.57 -10.34
C GLY A 230 11.70 14.40 -10.09
N ASP A 231 10.87 14.52 -11.12
CA ASP A 231 9.67 15.36 -11.14
C ASP A 231 8.42 14.67 -10.56
N GLY A 232 8.52 13.41 -10.15
CA GLY A 232 7.39 12.62 -9.68
C GLY A 232 6.52 12.04 -10.81
N TYR A 233 6.94 12.15 -12.08
CA TYR A 233 6.18 11.68 -13.24
C TYR A 233 6.89 10.58 -14.03
N ARG A 234 8.16 10.27 -13.77
CA ARG A 234 8.95 9.35 -14.60
C ARG A 234 8.36 7.95 -14.64
N ALA A 235 8.00 7.39 -13.47
CA ALA A 235 7.41 6.07 -13.39
C ALA A 235 6.01 6.04 -14.05
N LEU A 236 5.18 7.06 -13.78
CA LEU A 236 3.86 7.23 -14.41
C LEU A 236 3.96 7.27 -15.94
N ARG A 237 4.83 8.13 -16.49
CA ARG A 237 5.07 8.23 -17.95
C ARG A 237 5.55 6.91 -18.53
N ARG A 238 6.45 6.21 -17.84
CA ARG A 238 6.96 4.90 -18.30
C ARG A 238 5.86 3.85 -18.34
N ILE A 239 4.99 3.78 -17.34
CA ILE A 239 3.89 2.81 -17.32
C ILE A 239 2.88 3.10 -18.43
N ILE A 240 2.57 4.38 -18.67
CA ILE A 240 1.70 4.80 -19.79
C ILE A 240 2.29 4.38 -21.13
N ASP A 241 3.61 4.54 -21.31
CA ASP A 241 4.34 4.17 -22.53
C ASP A 241 4.34 2.66 -22.79
N ILE A 242 4.63 1.83 -21.78
CA ILE A 242 4.66 0.36 -21.96
C ILE A 242 3.28 -0.30 -21.92
N GLY A 243 2.28 0.34 -21.30
CA GLY A 243 0.93 -0.20 -21.13
C GLY A 243 0.34 -0.88 -22.37
N PRO A 244 0.40 -0.29 -23.58
CA PRO A 244 -0.17 -0.89 -24.78
C PRO A 244 0.53 -2.20 -25.18
N SER A 245 1.82 -2.36 -24.83
CA SER A 245 2.60 -3.57 -25.10
C SER A 245 2.20 -4.74 -24.19
N LEU A 246 1.71 -4.45 -22.98
CA LEU A 246 1.29 -5.42 -21.96
C LEU A 246 -0.17 -5.85 -22.12
N LEU A 247 -1.01 -4.95 -22.63
CA LEU A 247 -2.46 -5.11 -22.68
C LEU A 247 -2.94 -5.93 -23.90
N ARG A 248 -4.01 -6.70 -23.66
CA ARG A 248 -4.97 -7.11 -24.70
C ARG A 248 -5.75 -5.88 -25.17
N ASN A 249 -6.23 -5.92 -26.41
CA ASN A 249 -6.93 -4.78 -27.01
C ASN A 249 -8.09 -4.29 -26.15
N GLY A 250 -8.15 -2.97 -25.91
CA GLY A 250 -9.22 -2.31 -25.16
C GLY A 250 -9.05 -2.34 -23.64
N GLY A 251 -7.98 -2.93 -23.11
CA GLY A 251 -7.71 -2.95 -21.69
C GLY A 251 -7.36 -1.56 -21.11
N PRO A 252 -7.69 -1.27 -19.84
CA PRO A 252 -7.29 -0.04 -19.19
C PRO A 252 -5.88 -0.11 -18.59
N VAL A 253 -5.21 1.04 -18.57
CA VAL A 253 -4.20 1.36 -17.56
C VAL A 253 -4.90 2.15 -16.44
N MET A 254 -4.65 1.79 -15.18
CA MET A 254 -5.17 2.45 -13.99
C MET A 254 -4.00 2.81 -13.07
N LEU A 255 -3.82 4.10 -12.79
CA LEU A 255 -2.68 4.60 -12.03
C LEU A 255 -3.16 5.38 -10.82
N GLU A 256 -2.57 5.11 -9.66
CA GLU A 256 -2.58 6.08 -8.57
C GLU A 256 -1.72 7.30 -8.95
N VAL A 257 -2.18 8.49 -8.60
CA VAL A 257 -1.47 9.75 -8.84
C VAL A 257 -1.41 10.60 -7.57
N GLY A 258 -0.34 11.39 -7.46
CA GLY A 258 -0.18 12.37 -6.42
C GLY A 258 -1.21 13.50 -6.51
N ASP A 259 -1.34 14.26 -5.42
CA ASP A 259 -2.25 15.41 -5.41
C ASP A 259 -1.81 16.45 -6.47
N GLY A 260 -2.76 17.00 -7.21
CA GLY A 260 -2.50 17.91 -8.32
C GLY A 260 -1.92 17.28 -9.61
N GLN A 261 -1.56 15.99 -9.63
CA GLN A 261 -0.94 15.36 -10.81
C GLN A 261 -1.95 14.87 -11.87
N ALA A 262 -3.22 14.69 -11.49
CA ALA A 262 -4.23 14.05 -12.34
C ALA A 262 -4.38 14.71 -13.72
N GLU A 263 -4.43 16.04 -13.79
CA GLU A 263 -4.59 16.75 -15.06
C GLU A 263 -3.43 16.52 -16.04
N GLU A 264 -2.19 16.52 -15.52
CA GLU A 264 -1.02 16.26 -16.35
C GLU A 264 -1.00 14.82 -16.83
N ILE A 265 -1.32 13.85 -15.97
CA ILE A 265 -1.40 12.45 -16.35
C ILE A 265 -2.51 12.21 -17.40
N ILE A 266 -3.65 12.88 -17.29
CA ILE A 266 -4.68 12.84 -18.34
C ILE A 266 -4.12 13.32 -19.67
N ARG A 267 -3.36 14.44 -19.69
CA ARG A 267 -2.72 14.95 -20.91
C ARG A 267 -1.70 13.96 -21.48
N VAL A 268 -0.87 13.35 -20.64
CA VAL A 268 0.12 12.35 -21.03
C VAL A 268 -0.56 11.12 -21.66
N MET A 269 -1.59 10.57 -21.01
CA MET A 269 -2.34 9.42 -21.53
C MET A 269 -2.98 9.74 -22.89
N ARG A 270 -3.63 10.90 -23.05
CA ARG A 270 -4.22 11.30 -24.33
C ARG A 270 -3.18 11.43 -25.44
N ARG A 271 -2.01 12.02 -25.15
CA ARG A 271 -0.90 12.13 -26.12
C ARG A 271 -0.34 10.76 -26.52
N ALA A 272 -0.34 9.80 -25.59
CA ALA A 272 0.07 8.42 -25.85
C ALA A 272 -1.01 7.59 -26.57
N GLY A 273 -2.16 8.18 -26.91
CA GLY A 273 -3.22 7.52 -27.68
C GLY A 273 -4.24 6.77 -26.84
N TYR A 274 -4.28 6.96 -25.53
CA TYR A 274 -5.35 6.43 -24.69
C TYR A 274 -6.65 7.21 -24.90
N GLU A 275 -7.74 6.46 -24.94
CA GLU A 275 -9.12 6.92 -25.05
C GLU A 275 -9.84 6.76 -23.70
N ASN A 276 -11.03 7.38 -23.57
CA ASN A 276 -11.85 7.30 -22.36
C ASN A 276 -11.10 7.64 -21.06
N VAL A 277 -10.19 8.63 -21.14
CA VAL A 277 -9.35 8.98 -19.99
C VAL A 277 -10.18 9.71 -18.94
N ILE A 278 -10.31 9.10 -17.76
CA ILE A 278 -11.08 9.59 -16.61
C ILE A 278 -10.20 9.69 -15.36
N ALA A 279 -10.60 10.57 -14.44
CA ALA A 279 -10.03 10.62 -13.10
C ALA A 279 -11.12 10.33 -12.06
N LYS A 280 -10.79 9.50 -11.06
CA LYS A 280 -11.67 9.16 -9.94
C LYS A 280 -11.11 9.80 -8.66
N PRO A 281 -11.92 10.55 -7.90
CA PRO A 281 -11.54 11.07 -6.60
C PRO A 281 -11.58 10.00 -5.51
N ASP A 282 -10.77 10.19 -4.48
CA ASP A 282 -10.90 9.50 -3.21
C ASP A 282 -12.09 10.03 -2.39
N LEU A 283 -12.28 9.51 -1.17
CA LEU A 283 -13.35 9.93 -0.25
C LEU A 283 -13.23 11.40 0.20
N GLN A 284 -12.07 12.02 0.05
CA GLN A 284 -11.82 13.42 0.38
C GLN A 284 -12.05 14.36 -0.81
N GLY A 285 -12.36 13.80 -1.99
CA GLY A 285 -12.57 14.57 -3.23
C GLY A 285 -11.29 14.82 -4.03
N THR A 286 -10.14 14.30 -3.58
CA THR A 286 -8.86 14.47 -4.27
C THR A 286 -8.74 13.42 -5.38
N TYR A 287 -8.42 13.83 -6.61
CA TYR A 287 -8.23 12.89 -7.71
C TYR A 287 -7.00 12.00 -7.46
N ARG A 288 -7.26 10.72 -7.17
CA ARG A 288 -6.24 9.72 -6.84
C ARG A 288 -6.02 8.70 -7.92
N VAL A 289 -7.01 8.43 -8.76
CA VAL A 289 -6.87 7.42 -9.82
C VAL A 289 -7.09 8.06 -11.16
N VAL A 290 -6.16 7.88 -12.10
CA VAL A 290 -6.37 8.17 -13.52
C VAL A 290 -6.38 6.87 -14.29
N SER A 291 -7.39 6.70 -15.14
CA SER A 291 -7.52 5.54 -16.00
C SER A 291 -7.84 5.91 -17.44
N GLY A 292 -7.35 5.14 -18.39
CA GLY A 292 -7.68 5.24 -19.80
C GLY A 292 -7.50 3.91 -20.50
N THR A 293 -8.23 3.70 -21.58
CA THR A 293 -8.20 2.48 -22.39
C THR A 293 -7.46 2.71 -23.68
N ILE A 294 -6.79 1.69 -24.22
CA ILE A 294 -6.17 1.78 -25.54
C ILE A 294 -6.52 0.59 -26.43
N VAL A 295 -6.88 0.87 -27.67
CA VAL A 295 -7.06 -0.14 -28.71
C VAL A 295 -5.80 -0.16 -29.56
N ARG A 296 -5.12 -1.30 -29.67
CA ARG A 296 -4.01 -1.38 -30.64
C ARG A 296 -4.58 -1.17 -32.03
N ARG A 297 -4.14 -0.10 -32.69
CA ARG A 297 -4.24 -0.01 -34.14
C ARG A 297 -3.18 -0.95 -34.67
N ASN A 298 -3.59 -2.08 -35.22
CA ASN A 298 -2.68 -2.97 -35.94
C ASN A 298 -1.97 -2.13 -37.00
N GLY A 299 -0.66 -1.94 -36.85
CA GLY A 299 0.22 -1.45 -37.91
C GLY A 299 0.53 -2.57 -38.88
#